data_AF-A0A8J3HW59-F1
#
_entry.id   AF-A0A8J3HW59-F1
#
_cell.length_a   1.000
_cell.length_b   1.000
_cell.length_c   1.000
_cell.angle_alpha   90.00
_cell.angle_beta   90.00
_cell.angle_gamma   90.00
#
_symmetry.space_group_name_H-M   'P 1'
#
loop_
_entity.id
_entity.type
_entity.pdbx_description
1 polymer ?
#
loop_
_entity_poly.entity_id
_entity_poly.type
_entity_poly.pdbx_seq_one_letter_code
_entity_poly.pdbx_strand_id
1 'polypeptide(L)'
;MALTVRQNGTGPSNLISADWFNDFYKLFTGQMADQPITFKPNVTLRAISAAPSAPTLTASSGTGLGIGVYKYAVTFISADGGETLPSTTASITTTSGNQSAFLTPPIGPAGATGRNIYRTKVGGTALFRVAQLNDNTSTTYTDTLADASVGPAAPTHPSFGGALKFQDANGNTNLTIYSDGSLVSAGGTTNLSGLLVTDGLLGKSTPGDIIDMGGTNTLYIKGPGAITFQPNAGNSVAGINGNGLWIGGVSLGDSGGNLLVPGISSGSPSNGFTFGRNSGSTTSFINHINSGGGFGFKINGSAKAQILNNGNFVIAGNTYYTAQSTIFYTAGGAFAGLDFSEVYQVDQEYAIGTVVCPQDVATPIAYDGTPQSGLPLMSQCTHEKCALAGVIVLVPGYCAGMPNYPGMGDDYDSSKPLKQAIAQVGRIFANATGTISGRQYVTSNGDGTVRAMESGESGMSLGIALSPTVSGLVPILVRPTFVTV
;
A
#
# COMPACT_ATOMS: atom_id res chain seq x y z
N MET A 1 -65.07 -4.88 44.57
CA MET A 1 -64.64 -6.30 44.41
C MET A 1 -63.41 -6.53 45.27
N ALA A 2 -63.30 -7.69 45.92
CA ALA A 2 -62.14 -8.01 46.76
C ALA A 2 -60.85 -8.03 45.92
N LEU A 3 -59.78 -7.49 46.49
CA LEU A 3 -58.45 -7.36 45.90
C LEU A 3 -57.90 -8.77 45.57
N THR A 4 -58.07 -9.21 44.33
CA THR A 4 -57.52 -10.51 43.90
C THR A 4 -56.14 -10.25 43.32
N VAL A 5 -55.11 -10.28 44.17
CA VAL A 5 -53.72 -10.22 43.70
C VAL A 5 -53.45 -11.47 42.87
N ARG A 6 -53.30 -11.31 41.55
CA ARG A 6 -52.88 -12.39 40.66
C ARG A 6 -51.45 -12.15 40.24
N GLN A 7 -50.55 -13.07 40.59
CA GLN A 7 -49.16 -13.04 40.19
C GLN A 7 -48.92 -14.09 39.12
N ASN A 8 -48.40 -13.69 37.96
CA ASN A 8 -47.86 -14.66 37.01
C ASN A 8 -46.71 -15.42 37.69
N GLY A 9 -46.74 -16.76 37.67
CA GLY A 9 -45.74 -17.60 38.34
C GLY A 9 -46.23 -18.44 39.52
N THR A 10 -47.48 -18.30 39.98
CA THR A 10 -47.90 -18.89 41.27
C THR A 10 -48.93 -20.02 41.17
N GLY A 11 -49.37 -20.38 39.96
CA GLY A 11 -50.21 -21.55 39.68
C GLY A 11 -49.57 -22.49 38.64
N PRO A 12 -50.02 -23.75 38.53
CA PRO A 12 -49.44 -24.76 37.63
C PRO A 12 -49.51 -24.39 36.14
N SER A 13 -50.39 -23.45 35.79
CA SER A 13 -50.50 -22.87 34.45
C SER A 13 -50.18 -21.37 34.53
N ASN A 14 -48.93 -21.00 34.23
CA ASN A 14 -48.48 -19.62 33.96
C ASN A 14 -49.07 -19.05 32.66
N LEU A 15 -50.34 -19.33 32.39
CA LEU A 15 -51.05 -18.88 31.21
C LEU A 15 -51.84 -17.63 31.58
N ILE A 16 -51.56 -16.54 30.88
CA ILE A 16 -52.42 -15.37 30.85
C ILE A 16 -53.71 -15.79 30.15
N SER A 17 -54.78 -16.04 30.90
CA SER A 17 -56.08 -16.41 30.33
C SER A 17 -56.81 -15.19 29.77
N ALA A 18 -57.80 -15.44 28.90
CA ALA A 18 -58.68 -14.39 28.38
C ALA A 18 -59.39 -13.60 29.50
N ASP A 19 -59.70 -14.25 30.63
CA ASP A 19 -60.27 -13.59 31.82
C ASP A 19 -59.31 -12.57 32.42
N TRP A 20 -58.00 -12.84 32.37
CA TRP A 20 -56.98 -11.91 32.83
C TRP A 20 -56.93 -10.67 31.92
N PHE A 21 -56.97 -10.87 30.59
CA PHE A 21 -57.04 -9.79 29.61
C PHE A 21 -58.32 -8.93 29.76
N ASN A 22 -59.45 -9.55 30.06
CA ASN A 22 -60.71 -8.84 30.28
C ASN A 22 -60.68 -7.96 31.54
N ASP A 23 -59.95 -8.37 32.58
CA ASP A 23 -59.76 -7.54 33.77
C ASP A 23 -58.80 -6.35 33.50
N PHE A 24 -57.79 -6.52 32.64
CA PHE A 24 -57.00 -5.38 32.13
C PHE A 24 -57.87 -4.42 31.30
N TYR A 25 -58.73 -4.94 30.43
CA TYR A 25 -59.66 -4.11 29.65
C TYR A 25 -60.60 -3.31 30.57
N LYS A 26 -61.13 -3.93 31.63
CA LYS A 26 -61.95 -3.24 32.65
C LYS A 26 -61.16 -2.17 33.43
N LEU A 27 -59.88 -2.41 33.71
CA LEU A 27 -59.00 -1.41 34.33
C LEU A 27 -58.78 -0.21 33.40
N PHE A 28 -58.44 -0.46 32.13
CA PHE A 28 -58.20 0.60 31.15
C PHE A 28 -59.47 1.36 30.74
N THR A 29 -60.65 0.74 30.86
CA THR A 29 -61.95 1.39 30.63
C THR A 29 -62.53 2.03 31.89
N GLY A 30 -61.76 2.11 32.98
CA GLY A 30 -62.15 2.78 34.21
C GLY A 30 -63.23 2.05 35.03
N GLN A 31 -63.55 0.81 34.69
CA GLN A 31 -64.47 -0.04 35.45
C GLN A 31 -63.81 -0.70 36.67
N MET A 32 -62.48 -0.56 36.83
CA MET A 32 -61.72 -0.94 38.03
C MET A 32 -60.78 0.21 38.43
N ALA A 33 -60.55 0.39 39.74
CA ALA A 33 -59.63 1.40 40.27
C ALA A 33 -58.20 0.85 40.44
N ASP A 34 -57.22 1.73 40.25
CA ASP A 34 -55.77 1.49 40.19
C ASP A 34 -55.28 0.25 40.94
N GLN A 35 -54.83 -0.73 40.16
CA GLN A 35 -54.10 -1.90 40.65
C GLN A 35 -52.65 -1.80 40.17
N PRO A 36 -51.63 -1.86 41.05
CA PRO A 36 -50.26 -1.94 40.63
C PRO A 36 -50.00 -3.29 39.94
N ILE A 37 -49.74 -3.25 38.64
CA ILE A 37 -49.38 -4.43 37.84
C ILE A 37 -47.86 -4.49 37.75
N THR A 38 -47.25 -5.43 38.47
CA THR A 38 -45.82 -5.72 38.35
C THR A 38 -45.61 -6.84 37.33
N PHE A 39 -45.10 -6.50 36.15
CA PHE A 39 -44.56 -7.51 35.23
C PHE A 39 -43.20 -7.97 35.78
N LYS A 40 -43.05 -9.27 36.04
CA LYS A 40 -41.73 -9.85 36.32
C LYS A 40 -40.80 -9.62 35.11
N PRO A 41 -39.48 -9.53 35.30
CA PRO A 41 -38.53 -9.12 34.25
C PRO A 41 -38.48 -10.02 33.00
N ASN A 42 -39.14 -11.18 33.02
CA ASN A 42 -39.13 -12.13 31.93
C ASN A 42 -40.55 -12.31 31.36
N VAL A 43 -40.77 -11.80 30.14
CA VAL A 43 -41.92 -12.16 29.31
C VAL A 43 -41.52 -13.38 28.49
N THR A 44 -42.13 -14.54 28.77
CA THR A 44 -41.88 -15.76 27.99
C THR A 44 -43.01 -15.93 26.98
N LEU A 45 -42.68 -15.87 25.69
CA LEU A 45 -43.61 -16.17 24.61
C LEU A 45 -43.50 -17.66 24.28
N ARG A 46 -44.60 -18.39 24.43
CA ARG A 46 -44.69 -19.80 24.04
C ARG A 46 -45.63 -19.91 22.84
N ALA A 47 -45.16 -20.52 21.75
CA ALA A 47 -46.03 -21.02 20.68
C ALA A 47 -47.07 -22.00 21.27
N ILE A 48 -48.18 -22.27 20.54
CA ILE A 48 -49.25 -23.20 20.96
C ILE A 48 -48.62 -24.45 21.61
N SER A 49 -48.78 -24.55 22.93
CA SER A 49 -47.75 -25.17 23.77
C SER A 49 -47.97 -26.64 24.15
N ALA A 50 -48.86 -27.35 23.47
CA ALA A 50 -49.02 -28.79 23.64
C ALA A 50 -49.01 -29.50 22.29
N ALA A 51 -48.14 -30.50 22.16
CA ALA A 51 -48.22 -31.45 21.06
C ALA A 51 -49.59 -32.15 21.11
N PRO A 52 -50.19 -32.52 19.96
CA PRO A 52 -51.46 -33.22 19.95
C PRO A 52 -51.37 -34.58 20.65
N SER A 53 -52.52 -35.17 20.99
CA SER A 53 -52.56 -36.60 21.30
C SER A 53 -52.27 -37.45 20.05
N ALA A 54 -51.84 -38.69 20.25
CA ALA A 54 -51.68 -39.62 19.14
C ALA A 54 -53.00 -39.79 18.38
N PRO A 55 -52.99 -39.87 17.03
CA PRO A 55 -54.19 -40.25 16.29
C PRO A 55 -54.57 -41.70 16.60
N THR A 56 -55.85 -42.05 16.48
CA THR A 56 -56.23 -43.48 16.46
C THR A 56 -56.11 -44.02 15.04
N LEU A 57 -55.71 -45.29 14.92
CA LEU A 57 -55.37 -45.92 13.65
C LEU A 57 -56.09 -47.26 13.51
N THR A 58 -56.63 -47.52 12.33
CA THR A 58 -57.17 -48.84 11.95
C THR A 58 -56.70 -49.19 10.54
N ALA A 59 -56.21 -50.43 10.35
CA ALA A 59 -55.83 -50.89 9.02
C ALA A 59 -57.11 -51.05 8.19
N SER A 60 -57.07 -50.57 6.96
CA SER A 60 -58.20 -50.62 6.04
C SER A 60 -57.78 -51.26 4.73
N SER A 61 -58.76 -51.75 3.97
CA SER A 61 -58.51 -52.37 2.68
C SER A 61 -57.87 -51.37 1.71
N GLY A 62 -56.89 -51.81 0.94
CA GLY A 62 -56.21 -50.93 -0.02
C GLY A 62 -54.92 -51.53 -0.58
N THR A 63 -54.23 -50.74 -1.40
CA THR A 63 -52.96 -51.11 -2.08
C THR A 63 -51.93 -49.98 -2.06
N GLY A 64 -52.18 -48.90 -1.31
CA GLY A 64 -51.36 -47.68 -1.35
C GLY A 64 -50.09 -47.75 -0.50
N LEU A 65 -50.11 -48.50 0.60
CA LEU A 65 -48.99 -48.63 1.53
C LEU A 65 -48.24 -49.97 1.32
N GLY A 66 -46.96 -50.03 1.65
CA GLY A 66 -46.24 -51.31 1.71
C GLY A 66 -46.72 -52.19 2.85
N ILE A 67 -46.34 -53.47 2.87
CA ILE A 67 -46.60 -54.38 4.00
C ILE A 67 -45.54 -54.15 5.08
N GLY A 68 -45.97 -53.77 6.28
CA GLY A 68 -45.08 -53.57 7.42
C GLY A 68 -45.59 -52.54 8.42
N VAL A 69 -44.71 -52.09 9.31
CA VAL A 69 -45.07 -51.15 10.37
C VAL A 69 -44.96 -49.72 9.87
N TYR A 70 -46.01 -48.93 10.11
CA TYR A 70 -46.04 -47.49 9.94
C TYR A 70 -46.29 -46.80 11.27
N LYS A 71 -45.66 -45.65 11.48
CA LYS A 71 -45.93 -44.76 12.61
C LYS A 71 -46.52 -43.46 12.11
N TYR A 72 -47.58 -42.98 12.75
CA TYR A 72 -48.26 -41.74 12.43
C TYR A 72 -48.23 -40.75 13.58
N ALA A 73 -48.13 -39.47 13.24
CA ALA A 73 -48.25 -38.36 14.18
C ALA A 73 -49.07 -37.22 13.53
N VAL A 74 -49.60 -36.35 14.38
CA VAL A 74 -50.37 -35.17 13.95
C VAL A 74 -49.73 -33.92 14.54
N THR A 75 -49.81 -32.81 13.82
CA THR A 75 -49.51 -31.46 14.32
C THR A 75 -50.73 -30.56 14.14
N PHE A 76 -50.80 -29.47 14.91
CA PHE A 76 -51.79 -28.41 14.68
C PHE A 76 -51.17 -27.22 13.96
N ILE A 77 -51.95 -26.61 13.08
CA ILE A 77 -51.60 -25.39 12.33
C ILE A 77 -52.38 -24.22 12.93
N SER A 78 -51.73 -23.09 13.18
CA SER A 78 -52.36 -21.84 13.63
C SER A 78 -52.78 -20.95 12.46
N ALA A 79 -53.63 -19.95 12.73
CA ALA A 79 -54.03 -18.96 11.73
C ALA A 79 -52.84 -18.21 11.10
N ASP A 80 -51.77 -18.00 11.87
CA ASP A 80 -50.55 -17.32 11.42
C ASP A 80 -49.56 -18.27 10.70
N GLY A 81 -49.98 -19.51 10.43
CA GLY A 81 -49.16 -20.53 9.75
C GLY A 81 -48.14 -21.23 10.65
N GLY A 82 -48.28 -21.10 11.97
CA GLY A 82 -47.44 -21.81 12.94
C GLY A 82 -47.81 -23.27 13.04
N GLU A 83 -46.85 -24.13 13.34
CA GLU A 83 -47.04 -25.58 13.46
C GLU A 83 -46.49 -26.11 14.79
N THR A 84 -47.26 -26.94 15.48
CA THR A 84 -46.80 -27.59 16.72
C THR A 84 -45.76 -28.68 16.46
N LEU A 85 -45.10 -29.16 17.52
CA LEU A 85 -44.41 -30.44 17.43
C LEU A 85 -45.38 -31.59 17.14
N PRO A 86 -44.91 -32.68 16.50
CA PRO A 86 -45.73 -33.88 16.28
C PRO A 86 -46.18 -34.50 17.60
N SER A 87 -47.38 -35.08 17.58
CA SER A 87 -47.85 -35.93 18.67
C SER A 87 -46.96 -37.14 18.91
N THR A 88 -47.14 -37.79 20.05
CA THR A 88 -46.62 -39.16 20.25
C THR A 88 -47.11 -40.06 19.12
N THR A 89 -46.22 -40.91 18.57
CA THR A 89 -46.58 -41.72 17.41
C THR A 89 -47.56 -42.85 17.75
N ALA A 90 -48.63 -42.99 16.98
CA ALA A 90 -49.42 -44.21 16.92
C ALA A 90 -48.84 -45.15 15.86
N SER A 91 -48.85 -46.46 16.11
CA SER A 91 -48.30 -47.45 15.17
C SER A 91 -49.41 -48.34 14.60
N ILE A 92 -49.22 -48.76 13.35
CA ILE A 92 -50.10 -49.69 12.66
C ILE A 92 -49.25 -50.65 11.82
N THR A 93 -49.70 -51.90 11.69
CA THR A 93 -49.07 -52.88 10.80
C THR A 93 -50.02 -53.18 9.66
N THR A 94 -49.60 -52.93 8.43
CA THR A 94 -50.33 -53.30 7.22
C THR A 94 -50.02 -54.75 6.84
N THR A 95 -51.00 -55.43 6.26
CA THR A 95 -50.89 -56.81 5.77
C THR A 95 -51.43 -56.91 4.35
N SER A 96 -51.24 -58.05 3.70
CA SER A 96 -51.90 -58.30 2.40
C SER A 96 -53.41 -58.07 2.52
N GLY A 97 -53.98 -57.34 1.55
CA GLY A 97 -55.39 -56.91 1.56
C GLY A 97 -55.67 -55.63 2.36
N ASN A 98 -54.87 -55.30 3.38
CA ASN A 98 -55.04 -54.14 4.27
C ASN A 98 -53.85 -53.17 4.19
N GLN A 99 -53.68 -52.53 3.03
CA GLN A 99 -52.56 -51.61 2.74
C GLN A 99 -53.04 -50.15 2.62
N SER A 100 -53.98 -49.76 3.46
CA SER A 100 -54.32 -48.36 3.75
C SER A 100 -54.48 -48.17 5.25
N ALA A 101 -54.35 -46.94 5.73
CA ALA A 101 -54.58 -46.61 7.14
C ALA A 101 -55.74 -45.63 7.27
N PHE A 102 -56.73 -46.00 8.06
CA PHE A 102 -57.79 -45.08 8.49
C PHE A 102 -57.36 -44.42 9.79
N LEU A 103 -57.43 -43.09 9.83
CA LEU A 103 -56.99 -42.26 10.95
C LEU A 103 -58.15 -41.45 11.50
N THR A 104 -58.22 -41.34 12.83
CA THR A 104 -58.98 -40.28 13.50
C THR A 104 -58.00 -39.30 14.15
N PRO A 105 -57.64 -38.20 13.45
CA PRO A 105 -56.79 -37.17 14.02
C PRO A 105 -57.54 -36.41 15.13
N PRO A 106 -56.87 -36.05 16.24
CA PRO A 106 -57.51 -35.26 17.29
C PRO A 106 -57.93 -33.87 16.78
N ILE A 107 -58.96 -33.30 17.40
CA ILE A 107 -59.33 -31.90 17.23
C ILE A 107 -58.39 -31.06 18.08
N GLY A 108 -57.81 -30.03 17.48
CA GLY A 108 -56.93 -29.08 18.14
C GLY A 108 -57.67 -28.07 19.01
N PRO A 109 -56.94 -27.37 19.89
CA PRO A 109 -57.50 -26.32 20.73
C PRO A 109 -58.02 -25.14 19.90
N ALA A 110 -58.76 -24.24 20.55
CA ALA A 110 -59.13 -22.95 19.94
C ALA A 110 -57.89 -22.23 19.39
N GLY A 111 -57.96 -21.76 18.15
CA GLY A 111 -56.84 -21.15 17.42
C GLY A 111 -56.13 -22.08 16.43
N ALA A 112 -56.37 -23.39 16.49
CA ALA A 112 -55.97 -24.31 15.43
C ALA A 112 -56.91 -24.16 14.22
N THR A 113 -56.34 -23.88 13.05
CA THR A 113 -57.05 -23.69 11.77
C THR A 113 -56.89 -24.90 10.84
N GLY A 114 -55.91 -25.76 11.10
CA GLY A 114 -55.65 -26.95 10.31
C GLY A 114 -54.80 -27.98 11.05
N ARG A 115 -54.55 -29.11 10.40
CA ARG A 115 -53.75 -30.23 10.92
C ARG A 115 -52.88 -30.83 9.84
N ASN A 116 -51.61 -31.08 10.12
CA ASN A 116 -50.79 -31.95 9.25
C ASN A 116 -50.74 -33.36 9.82
N ILE A 117 -50.83 -34.34 8.92
CA ILE A 117 -50.71 -35.76 9.23
C ILE A 117 -49.36 -36.21 8.69
N TYR A 118 -48.56 -36.81 9.57
CA TYR A 118 -47.24 -37.33 9.25
C TYR A 118 -47.21 -38.83 9.43
N ARG A 119 -46.40 -39.50 8.62
CA ARG A 119 -46.16 -40.94 8.64
C ARG A 119 -44.72 -41.28 8.36
N THR A 120 -44.21 -42.37 8.92
CA THR A 120 -42.95 -42.97 8.48
C THR A 120 -43.05 -43.62 7.11
N LYS A 121 -41.91 -43.90 6.47
CA LYS A 121 -41.86 -44.98 5.47
C LYS A 121 -41.98 -46.34 6.18
N VAL A 122 -42.27 -47.40 5.43
CA VAL A 122 -42.43 -48.76 5.96
C VAL A 122 -41.19 -49.18 6.76
N GLY A 123 -41.38 -49.57 8.02
CA GLY A 123 -40.29 -49.95 8.93
C GLY A 123 -39.34 -48.81 9.35
N GLY A 124 -39.58 -47.58 8.90
CA GLY A 124 -38.74 -46.42 9.17
C GLY A 124 -39.00 -45.74 10.50
N THR A 125 -38.20 -44.72 10.80
CA THR A 125 -38.29 -43.92 12.04
C THR A 125 -38.58 -42.43 11.78
N ALA A 126 -38.21 -41.90 10.61
CA ALA A 126 -38.45 -40.50 10.26
C ALA A 126 -39.89 -40.28 9.77
N LEU A 127 -40.55 -39.23 10.27
CA LEU A 127 -41.92 -38.83 9.93
C LEU A 127 -41.93 -37.87 8.73
N PHE A 128 -42.82 -38.11 7.76
CA PHE A 128 -43.01 -37.32 6.54
C PHE A 128 -44.49 -36.98 6.34
N ARG A 129 -44.80 -35.78 5.83
CA ARG A 129 -46.18 -35.32 5.68
C ARG A 129 -46.91 -36.11 4.61
N VAL A 130 -48.05 -36.71 4.95
CA VAL A 130 -48.91 -37.44 4.00
C VAL A 130 -50.15 -36.65 3.62
N ALA A 131 -50.62 -35.78 4.52
CA ALA A 131 -51.74 -34.88 4.24
C ALA A 131 -51.71 -33.62 5.09
N GLN A 132 -52.40 -32.60 4.59
CA GLN A 132 -52.81 -31.42 5.33
C GLN A 132 -54.33 -31.35 5.30
N LEU A 133 -54.95 -31.31 6.47
CA LEU A 133 -56.36 -31.00 6.65
C LEU A 133 -56.47 -29.49 6.87
N ASN A 134 -57.12 -28.78 5.95
CA ASN A 134 -57.32 -27.32 6.01
C ASN A 134 -58.46 -26.92 6.96
N ASP A 135 -58.76 -27.76 7.94
CA ASP A 135 -59.75 -27.53 8.98
C ASP A 135 -59.30 -28.17 10.30
N ASN A 136 -59.95 -27.74 11.37
CA ASN A 136 -59.81 -28.33 12.71
C ASN A 136 -61.08 -29.08 13.15
N THR A 137 -61.87 -29.60 12.21
CA THR A 137 -63.18 -30.22 12.50
C THR A 137 -63.34 -31.63 11.92
N SER A 138 -62.69 -31.94 10.81
CA SER A 138 -62.72 -33.27 10.18
C SER A 138 -62.12 -34.32 11.11
N THR A 139 -62.87 -35.35 11.49
CA THR A 139 -62.40 -36.37 12.44
C THR A 139 -61.89 -37.64 11.76
N THR A 140 -61.81 -37.67 10.43
CA THR A 140 -61.41 -38.87 9.68
C THR A 140 -60.49 -38.52 8.52
N TYR A 141 -59.52 -39.39 8.25
CA TYR A 141 -58.65 -39.33 7.07
C TYR A 141 -58.20 -40.74 6.70
N THR A 142 -58.15 -41.06 5.41
CA THR A 142 -57.61 -42.35 4.94
C THR A 142 -56.33 -42.10 4.17
N ASP A 143 -55.24 -42.70 4.64
CA ASP A 143 -53.94 -42.67 3.97
C ASP A 143 -53.79 -43.85 3.01
N THR A 144 -53.63 -43.52 1.73
CA THR A 144 -53.30 -44.43 0.64
C THR A 144 -52.03 -44.00 -0.09
N LEU A 145 -51.26 -43.06 0.47
CA LEU A 145 -50.13 -42.43 -0.21
C LEU A 145 -48.90 -43.34 -0.15
N ALA A 146 -48.34 -43.68 -1.31
CA ALA A 146 -47.13 -44.49 -1.41
C ALA A 146 -45.93 -43.82 -0.74
N ASP A 147 -45.00 -44.62 -0.20
CA ASP A 147 -43.81 -44.14 0.53
C ASP A 147 -42.89 -43.25 -0.32
N ALA A 148 -42.91 -43.42 -1.65
CA ALA A 148 -42.17 -42.59 -2.58
C ALA A 148 -42.78 -41.19 -2.78
N SER A 149 -44.05 -41.01 -2.39
CA SER A 149 -44.83 -39.80 -2.63
C SER A 149 -45.07 -38.97 -1.38
N VAL A 150 -44.52 -39.38 -0.23
CA VAL A 150 -44.61 -38.60 1.02
C VAL A 150 -43.89 -37.26 0.89
N GLY A 151 -44.41 -36.25 1.57
CA GLY A 151 -43.92 -34.88 1.54
C GLY A 151 -42.76 -34.62 2.51
N PRO A 152 -42.61 -33.36 2.99
CA PRO A 152 -41.49 -32.96 3.82
C PRO A 152 -41.47 -33.65 5.19
N ALA A 153 -40.30 -33.65 5.84
CA ALA A 153 -40.15 -34.17 7.19
C ALA A 153 -40.96 -33.37 8.22
N ALA A 154 -41.36 -34.04 9.30
CA ALA A 154 -42.05 -33.40 10.41
C ALA A 154 -41.19 -32.34 11.12
N PRO A 155 -41.78 -31.26 11.64
CA PRO A 155 -41.04 -30.22 12.34
C PRO A 155 -40.38 -30.76 13.61
N THR A 156 -39.12 -30.39 13.84
CA THR A 156 -38.37 -30.71 15.08
C THR A 156 -38.45 -29.58 16.12
N HIS A 157 -39.01 -28.44 15.74
CA HIS A 157 -39.25 -27.28 16.59
C HIS A 157 -40.65 -26.71 16.30
N PRO A 158 -41.41 -26.29 17.32
CA PRO A 158 -42.68 -25.62 17.08
C PRO A 158 -42.44 -24.23 16.48
N SER A 159 -43.26 -23.81 15.53
CA SER A 159 -43.26 -22.46 15.00
C SER A 159 -44.48 -21.68 15.51
N PHE A 160 -44.31 -20.39 15.80
CA PHE A 160 -45.42 -19.54 16.27
C PHE A 160 -46.31 -19.03 15.14
N GLY A 161 -45.88 -19.16 13.88
CA GLY A 161 -46.56 -18.56 12.74
C GLY A 161 -46.36 -17.05 12.73
N GLY A 162 -45.91 -16.51 11.61
CA GLY A 162 -45.58 -15.08 11.51
C GLY A 162 -44.37 -14.67 12.35
N ALA A 163 -44.47 -13.51 13.02
CA ALA A 163 -43.37 -12.86 13.72
C ALA A 163 -43.85 -12.08 14.95
N LEU A 164 -43.04 -12.02 15.99
CA LEU A 164 -43.25 -11.13 17.12
C LEU A 164 -42.87 -9.70 16.70
N LYS A 165 -43.84 -8.79 16.69
CA LYS A 165 -43.62 -7.38 16.36
C LYS A 165 -43.69 -6.53 17.62
N PHE A 166 -42.67 -5.71 17.83
CA PHE A 166 -42.68 -4.60 18.78
C PHE A 166 -43.04 -3.35 18.01
N GLN A 167 -44.20 -2.76 18.30
CA GLN A 167 -44.71 -1.57 17.62
C GLN A 167 -44.67 -0.35 18.54
N ASP A 168 -44.54 0.85 17.97
CA ASP A 168 -44.75 2.11 18.69
C ASP A 168 -46.26 2.37 18.92
N ALA A 169 -46.57 3.45 19.65
CA ALA A 169 -47.94 3.83 19.94
C ALA A 169 -48.77 4.20 18.68
N ASN A 170 -48.11 4.42 17.54
CA ASN A 170 -48.74 4.74 16.27
C ASN A 170 -48.91 3.48 15.38
N GLY A 171 -48.52 2.30 15.86
CA GLY A 171 -48.60 1.03 15.12
C GLY A 171 -47.41 0.77 14.17
N ASN A 172 -46.39 1.62 14.16
CA ASN A 172 -45.19 1.38 13.35
C ASN A 172 -44.34 0.29 14.00
N THR A 173 -43.79 -0.64 13.21
CA THR A 173 -43.01 -1.76 13.74
C THR A 173 -41.56 -1.36 13.97
N ASN A 174 -41.10 -1.34 15.22
CA ASN A 174 -39.73 -1.03 15.59
C ASN A 174 -38.79 -2.25 15.48
N LEU A 175 -39.29 -3.43 15.86
CA LEU A 175 -38.53 -4.69 15.82
C LEU A 175 -39.46 -5.84 15.48
N THR A 176 -39.01 -6.74 14.62
CA THR A 176 -39.69 -7.98 14.25
C THR A 176 -38.78 -9.16 14.54
N ILE A 177 -39.24 -10.14 15.30
CA ILE A 177 -38.58 -11.45 15.49
C ILE A 177 -39.36 -12.49 14.70
N TYR A 178 -38.76 -13.01 13.62
CA TYR A 178 -39.36 -14.03 12.78
C TYR A 178 -39.23 -15.43 13.40
N SER A 179 -40.03 -16.36 12.87
CA SER A 179 -40.02 -17.77 13.30
C SER A 179 -38.75 -18.54 12.95
N ASP A 180 -37.94 -18.01 12.03
CA ASP A 180 -36.59 -18.51 11.73
C ASP A 180 -35.51 -17.95 12.68
N GLY A 181 -35.91 -17.13 13.65
CA GLY A 181 -35.00 -16.47 14.61
C GLY A 181 -34.37 -15.18 14.07
N SER A 182 -34.71 -14.74 12.86
CA SER A 182 -34.24 -13.47 12.31
C SER A 182 -34.83 -12.29 13.07
N LEU A 183 -34.00 -11.28 13.34
CA LEU A 183 -34.39 -10.02 13.95
C LEU A 183 -34.27 -8.91 12.90
N VAL A 184 -35.38 -8.24 12.57
CA VAL A 184 -35.41 -7.11 11.64
C VAL A 184 -35.96 -5.88 12.35
N SER A 185 -35.18 -4.81 12.40
CA SER A 185 -35.66 -3.49 12.81
C SER A 185 -36.11 -2.68 11.62
N ALA A 186 -37.29 -2.06 11.70
CA ALA A 186 -37.73 -1.12 10.67
C ALA A 186 -37.30 0.30 11.08
N GLY A 187 -36.36 0.88 10.33
CA GLY A 187 -36.19 2.34 10.24
C GLY A 187 -35.48 3.06 11.40
N GLY A 188 -34.76 2.37 12.29
CA GLY A 188 -33.97 3.03 13.34
C GLY A 188 -32.80 2.20 13.85
N THR A 189 -31.81 2.87 14.45
CA THR A 189 -30.61 2.27 15.05
C THR A 189 -31.01 1.28 16.15
N THR A 190 -30.84 -0.02 15.91
CA THR A 190 -31.03 -1.04 16.94
C THR A 190 -29.76 -1.23 17.76
N ASN A 191 -29.77 -0.77 19.01
CA ASN A 191 -28.72 -1.07 19.97
C ASN A 191 -28.90 -2.49 20.52
N LEU A 192 -28.39 -3.49 19.80
CA LEU A 192 -28.34 -4.88 20.25
C LEU A 192 -27.07 -5.08 21.10
N SER A 193 -27.12 -4.69 22.38
CA SER A 193 -26.03 -5.00 23.32
C SER A 193 -25.97 -6.51 23.59
N GLY A 194 -24.81 -7.12 23.32
CA GLY A 194 -24.56 -8.54 23.63
C GLY A 194 -24.95 -9.55 22.54
N LEU A 195 -25.19 -9.12 21.30
CA LEU A 195 -25.42 -10.03 20.18
C LEU A 195 -24.14 -10.82 19.83
N LEU A 196 -24.11 -12.10 20.20
CA LEU A 196 -23.10 -13.05 19.72
C LEU A 196 -23.58 -13.64 18.38
N VAL A 197 -23.00 -13.17 17.27
CA VAL A 197 -23.23 -13.77 15.95
C VAL A 197 -22.26 -14.95 15.81
N THR A 198 -22.71 -16.14 16.20
CA THR A 198 -21.85 -17.33 16.25
C THR A 198 -21.59 -17.93 14.87
N ASP A 199 -22.52 -17.83 13.91
CA ASP A 199 -22.42 -18.47 12.58
C ASP A 199 -23.10 -17.69 11.42
N GLY A 200 -23.37 -16.38 11.59
CA GLY A 200 -24.14 -15.57 10.62
C GLY A 200 -23.34 -14.50 9.90
N LEU A 201 -23.58 -14.33 8.59
CA LEU A 201 -23.17 -13.15 7.84
C LEU A 201 -23.84 -11.92 8.48
N LEU A 202 -23.07 -10.93 8.97
CA LEU A 202 -23.62 -9.59 9.24
C LEU A 202 -24.19 -9.11 7.90
N GLY A 203 -25.52 -8.97 7.82
CA GLY A 203 -26.29 -8.99 6.58
C GLY A 203 -25.72 -8.12 5.45
N LYS A 204 -26.06 -8.48 4.20
CA LYS A 204 -25.70 -7.74 2.99
C LYS A 204 -26.05 -6.25 3.15
N SER A 205 -25.04 -5.42 3.38
CA SER A 205 -25.18 -3.97 3.42
C SER A 205 -25.56 -3.46 2.03
N THR A 206 -26.50 -2.52 1.97
CA THR A 206 -26.77 -1.73 0.77
C THR A 206 -25.71 -0.62 0.62
N PRO A 207 -25.48 -0.07 -0.59
CA PRO A 207 -24.59 1.06 -0.77
C PRO A 207 -25.01 2.25 0.11
N GLY A 208 -24.17 2.62 1.08
CA GLY A 208 -24.41 3.73 2.01
C GLY A 208 -24.57 3.32 3.48
N ASP A 209 -24.69 2.02 3.78
CA ASP A 209 -24.76 1.57 5.18
C ASP A 209 -23.38 1.68 5.86
N ILE A 210 -23.35 2.34 7.02
CA ILE A 210 -22.14 2.53 7.83
C ILE A 210 -22.22 1.59 9.03
N ILE A 211 -21.19 0.75 9.23
CA ILE A 211 -20.97 0.09 10.52
C ILE A 211 -20.26 1.10 11.42
N ASP A 212 -21.03 1.95 12.11
CA ASP A 212 -20.49 2.94 13.04
C ASP A 212 -20.33 2.32 14.44
N MET A 213 -19.08 2.14 14.85
CA MET A 213 -18.73 1.73 16.20
C MET A 213 -18.48 2.96 17.06
N GLY A 214 -19.55 3.69 17.40
CA GLY A 214 -19.43 4.88 18.25
C GLY A 214 -18.69 4.60 19.56
N GLY A 215 -17.74 5.48 19.93
CA GLY A 215 -17.00 5.43 21.20
C GLY A 215 -15.60 4.81 21.14
N THR A 216 -15.08 4.35 22.29
CA THR A 216 -13.75 3.70 22.47
C THR A 216 -13.72 2.20 22.11
N ASN A 217 -14.71 1.70 21.39
CA ASN A 217 -14.90 0.26 21.22
C ASN A 217 -14.15 -0.29 20.00
N THR A 218 -13.54 -1.46 20.14
CA THR A 218 -12.72 -2.12 19.10
C THR A 218 -13.54 -3.21 18.38
N LEU A 219 -13.48 -3.27 17.04
CA LEU A 219 -14.07 -4.37 16.26
C LEU A 219 -13.17 -5.60 16.32
N TYR A 220 -13.63 -6.68 16.97
CA TYR A 220 -12.88 -7.93 17.04
C TYR A 220 -13.42 -8.96 16.03
N ILE A 221 -12.82 -9.02 14.84
CA ILE A 221 -13.13 -10.04 13.83
C ILE A 221 -12.05 -11.12 13.89
N LYS A 222 -12.38 -12.29 14.46
CA LYS A 222 -11.47 -13.43 14.54
C LYS A 222 -12.04 -14.59 13.71
N GLY A 223 -11.41 -14.86 12.57
CA GLY A 223 -11.70 -16.03 11.73
C GLY A 223 -10.43 -16.48 11.00
N PRO A 224 -10.32 -17.76 10.61
CA PRO A 224 -9.18 -18.29 9.86
C PRO A 224 -9.10 -17.78 8.40
N GLY A 225 -9.92 -16.79 8.02
CA GLY A 225 -9.98 -16.20 6.68
C GLY A 225 -9.71 -14.69 6.69
N ALA A 226 -9.29 -14.16 5.54
CA ALA A 226 -9.03 -12.73 5.35
C ALA A 226 -10.32 -11.89 5.42
N ILE A 227 -10.23 -10.69 6.00
CA ILE A 227 -11.29 -9.68 5.90
C ILE A 227 -11.15 -9.00 4.54
N THR A 228 -12.09 -9.23 3.63
CA THR A 228 -12.05 -8.69 2.26
C THR A 228 -12.99 -7.50 2.14
N PHE A 229 -12.45 -6.27 2.05
CA PHE A 229 -13.23 -5.09 1.68
C PHE A 229 -13.22 -4.95 0.15
N GLN A 230 -14.28 -5.43 -0.51
CA GLN A 230 -14.41 -5.46 -1.96
C GLN A 230 -15.39 -4.36 -2.41
N PRO A 231 -14.93 -3.21 -2.92
CA PRO A 231 -15.84 -2.22 -3.48
C PRO A 231 -16.32 -2.66 -4.86
N ASN A 232 -17.47 -2.12 -5.25
CA ASN A 232 -18.22 -2.48 -6.45
C ASN A 232 -17.52 -2.14 -7.79
N ALA A 233 -16.30 -1.60 -7.75
CA ALA A 233 -15.52 -1.24 -8.92
C ALA A 233 -14.01 -1.36 -8.63
N GLY A 234 -13.49 -2.59 -8.69
CA GLY A 234 -12.08 -2.91 -9.01
C GLY A 234 -10.95 -2.47 -8.05
N ASN A 235 -11.18 -1.58 -7.08
CA ASN A 235 -10.12 -1.01 -6.25
C ASN A 235 -10.29 -1.36 -4.77
N SER A 236 -9.69 -2.47 -4.32
CA SER A 236 -9.64 -2.88 -2.91
C SER A 236 -9.08 -1.79 -2.00
N VAL A 237 -9.85 -1.34 -1.01
CA VAL A 237 -9.39 -0.25 -0.10
C VAL A 237 -8.70 -0.81 1.14
N ALA A 238 -8.98 -2.02 1.63
CA ALA A 238 -8.09 -2.66 2.60
C ALA A 238 -8.30 -4.18 2.73
N GLY A 239 -7.28 -4.91 3.21
CA GLY A 239 -7.41 -6.32 3.58
C GLY A 239 -6.27 -6.74 4.51
N ILE A 240 -6.58 -7.48 5.58
CA ILE A 240 -5.60 -8.09 6.48
C ILE A 240 -5.56 -9.59 6.18
N ASN A 241 -4.44 -10.07 5.65
CA ASN A 241 -4.16 -11.51 5.54
C ASN A 241 -2.86 -11.78 6.27
N GLY A 242 -2.95 -12.44 7.44
CA GLY A 242 -1.87 -13.14 8.17
C GLY A 242 -0.60 -12.38 8.57
N ASN A 243 -0.23 -11.33 7.82
CA ASN A 243 1.11 -10.75 7.69
C ASN A 243 1.07 -9.24 7.34
N GLY A 244 -0.09 -8.55 7.38
CA GLY A 244 -0.16 -7.09 7.22
C GLY A 244 -1.47 -6.53 6.66
N LEU A 245 -1.70 -5.23 6.90
CA LEU A 245 -2.85 -4.44 6.42
C LEU A 245 -2.51 -3.80 5.07
N TRP A 246 -3.15 -4.26 4.00
CA TRP A 246 -3.20 -3.52 2.74
C TRP A 246 -4.19 -2.37 2.88
N ILE A 247 -3.83 -1.15 2.47
CA ILE A 247 -4.79 -0.09 2.15
C ILE A 247 -4.45 0.41 0.74
N GLY A 248 -5.44 0.43 -0.16
CA GLY A 248 -5.26 0.94 -1.52
C GLY A 248 -4.88 2.42 -1.49
N GLY A 249 -3.58 2.71 -1.57
CA GLY A 249 -3.02 4.06 -1.66
C GLY A 249 -1.98 4.44 -0.60
N VAL A 250 -1.91 3.78 0.56
CA VAL A 250 -0.86 4.00 1.57
C VAL A 250 -0.62 2.70 2.34
N SER A 251 0.57 2.12 2.25
CA SER A 251 0.97 0.96 3.05
C SER A 251 1.52 1.42 4.40
N LEU A 252 1.02 0.85 5.50
CA LEU A 252 1.57 1.02 6.84
C LEU A 252 2.00 -0.34 7.42
N GLY A 253 3.26 -0.71 7.16
CA GLY A 253 4.13 -1.55 8.00
C GLY A 253 3.81 -3.05 8.16
N ASP A 254 4.79 -3.89 7.85
CA ASP A 254 4.91 -5.23 8.44
C ASP A 254 5.66 -5.19 9.78
N SER A 255 5.81 -6.34 10.44
CA SER A 255 6.48 -6.49 11.74
C SER A 255 7.98 -6.12 11.76
N GLY A 256 8.53 -5.65 10.63
CA GLY A 256 9.88 -5.07 10.54
C GLY A 256 9.94 -3.55 10.67
N GLY A 257 8.81 -2.86 10.86
CA GLY A 257 8.77 -1.43 11.21
C GLY A 257 9.08 -0.45 10.07
N ASN A 258 9.01 -0.87 8.80
CA ASN A 258 9.27 0.03 7.67
C ASN A 258 7.98 0.56 7.00
N LEU A 259 7.91 1.88 6.85
CA LEU A 259 6.86 2.62 6.13
C LEU A 259 7.21 2.69 4.64
N LEU A 260 6.43 2.00 3.80
CA LEU A 260 6.50 2.07 2.34
C LEU A 260 5.43 3.04 1.84
N VAL A 261 5.82 4.28 1.52
CA VAL A 261 4.97 5.21 0.77
C VAL A 261 5.13 4.88 -0.72
N PRO A 262 4.12 4.32 -1.41
CA PRO A 262 4.19 4.16 -2.85
C PRO A 262 4.20 5.55 -3.46
N GLY A 263 5.12 5.80 -4.39
CA GLY A 263 5.33 7.11 -4.98
C GLY A 263 4.02 7.77 -5.41
N ILE A 264 3.84 9.02 -5.00
CA ILE A 264 2.88 9.92 -5.62
C ILE A 264 3.34 10.10 -7.07
N SER A 265 2.75 9.32 -7.99
CA SER A 265 2.76 9.67 -9.40
C SER A 265 1.78 10.82 -9.58
N SER A 266 2.20 12.05 -9.30
CA SER A 266 1.48 13.22 -9.78
C SER A 266 1.62 13.25 -11.28
N GLY A 267 0.54 12.94 -11.99
CA GLY A 267 0.44 13.06 -13.45
C GLY A 267 0.51 14.51 -13.92
N SER A 268 1.69 15.13 -13.78
CA SER A 268 2.02 16.41 -14.42
C SER A 268 3.37 16.26 -15.13
N PRO A 269 3.41 16.31 -16.47
CA PRO A 269 4.64 16.15 -17.21
C PRO A 269 5.39 17.49 -17.21
N SER A 270 6.14 17.82 -16.15
CA SER A 270 7.33 18.69 -16.30
C SER A 270 8.16 18.96 -15.04
N ASN A 271 7.66 18.84 -13.80
CA ASN A 271 8.45 19.28 -12.62
C ASN A 271 8.30 18.36 -11.39
N GLY A 272 8.48 17.05 -11.59
CA GLY A 272 8.47 16.06 -10.52
C GLY A 272 9.88 15.65 -10.09
N PHE A 273 10.31 16.10 -8.92
CA PHE A 273 11.52 15.62 -8.25
C PHE A 273 11.30 14.16 -7.81
N THR A 274 11.87 13.21 -8.56
CA THR A 274 11.65 11.77 -8.37
C THR A 274 12.85 11.13 -7.69
N PHE A 275 12.66 10.53 -6.50
CA PHE A 275 13.66 9.67 -5.85
C PHE A 275 13.30 8.19 -6.08
N GLY A 276 13.81 7.60 -7.17
CA GLY A 276 13.68 6.16 -7.41
C GLY A 276 14.69 5.37 -6.58
N ARG A 277 14.21 4.48 -5.69
CA ARG A 277 15.02 3.51 -4.92
C ARG A 277 15.13 2.21 -5.72
N ASN A 278 16.35 1.69 -5.90
CA ASN A 278 16.57 0.35 -6.45
C ASN A 278 16.50 -0.69 -5.31
N SER A 279 15.92 -1.85 -5.60
CA SER A 279 15.46 -2.85 -4.64
C SER A 279 16.61 -3.54 -3.89
N GLY A 280 16.63 -3.48 -2.54
CA GLY A 280 17.40 -4.44 -1.72
C GLY A 280 18.19 -3.99 -0.47
N SER A 281 18.11 -2.75 0.06
CA SER A 281 18.94 -2.38 1.24
C SER A 281 18.26 -1.47 2.27
N THR A 282 18.45 -1.80 3.56
CA THR A 282 17.65 -1.44 4.75
C THR A 282 18.17 -0.27 5.59
N THR A 283 18.99 0.66 5.07
CA THR A 283 19.48 1.79 5.90
C THR A 283 19.23 3.18 5.32
N SER A 284 18.80 4.04 6.23
CA SER A 284 18.36 5.44 6.22
C SER A 284 19.12 6.44 5.33
N PHE A 285 18.29 7.29 4.71
CA PHE A 285 18.44 8.59 4.02
C PHE A 285 19.75 9.09 3.42
N ILE A 286 20.94 8.95 3.99
CA ILE A 286 22.21 9.31 3.32
C ILE A 286 23.33 8.52 4.01
N ASN A 287 23.62 7.28 3.59
CA ASN A 287 24.83 6.62 4.12
C ASN A 287 25.54 5.66 3.16
N HIS A 288 25.07 5.45 1.94
CA HIS A 288 25.86 4.69 0.98
C HIS A 288 25.43 4.96 -0.46
N ILE A 289 26.25 5.70 -1.21
CA ILE A 289 26.23 5.67 -2.68
C ILE A 289 26.92 4.34 -3.08
N ASN A 290 26.22 3.23 -2.91
CA ASN A 290 26.75 1.89 -3.22
C ASN A 290 26.26 1.38 -4.59
N SER A 291 26.08 2.32 -5.52
CA SER A 291 25.92 2.07 -6.95
C SER A 291 26.91 2.97 -7.64
N GLY A 292 27.75 2.45 -8.54
CA GLY A 292 28.93 3.11 -9.10
C GLY A 292 28.73 4.41 -9.90
N GLY A 293 27.70 5.22 -9.63
CA GLY A 293 27.32 6.43 -10.37
C GLY A 293 27.37 7.77 -9.62
N GLY A 294 27.74 7.82 -8.34
CA GLY A 294 27.83 9.11 -7.61
C GLY A 294 26.49 9.74 -7.20
N PHE A 295 26.51 10.95 -6.65
CA PHE A 295 25.35 11.78 -6.26
C PHE A 295 25.37 13.09 -7.05
N GLY A 296 24.29 13.44 -7.76
CA GLY A 296 24.23 14.70 -8.51
C GLY A 296 22.83 15.15 -8.88
N PHE A 297 22.72 16.37 -9.40
CA PHE A 297 21.47 16.92 -9.93
C PHE A 297 21.59 17.24 -11.43
N LYS A 298 20.49 17.03 -12.15
CA LYS A 298 20.37 17.26 -13.60
C LYS A 298 19.45 18.45 -13.87
N ILE A 299 19.75 19.21 -14.92
CA ILE A 299 18.85 20.22 -15.49
C ILE A 299 18.66 19.88 -16.96
N ASN A 300 17.41 19.70 -17.41
CA ASN A 300 17.05 19.30 -18.77
C ASN A 300 17.78 18.02 -19.25
N GLY A 301 17.80 16.98 -18.41
CA GLY A 301 18.43 15.69 -18.72
C GLY A 301 19.96 15.66 -18.63
N SER A 302 20.61 16.82 -18.56
CA SER A 302 22.07 16.93 -18.46
C SER A 302 22.53 17.08 -17.01
N ALA A 303 23.57 16.34 -16.59
CA ALA A 303 24.18 16.52 -15.27
C ALA A 303 24.82 17.91 -15.16
N LYS A 304 24.61 18.60 -14.02
CA LYS A 304 25.15 19.95 -13.77
C LYS A 304 26.09 20.01 -12.58
N ALA A 305 25.86 19.20 -11.56
CA ALA A 305 26.88 18.90 -10.55
C ALA A 305 26.71 17.47 -10.04
N GLN A 306 27.83 16.79 -9.80
CA GLN A 306 27.85 15.44 -9.23
C GLN A 306 29.12 15.19 -8.39
N ILE A 307 28.97 14.46 -7.28
CA ILE A 307 30.05 13.81 -6.53
C ILE A 307 30.13 12.38 -7.05
N LEU A 308 31.21 12.04 -7.75
CA LEU A 308 31.48 10.70 -8.28
C LEU A 308 31.86 9.72 -7.17
N ASN A 309 31.79 8.42 -7.46
CA ASN A 309 32.15 7.35 -6.54
C ASN A 309 33.62 7.35 -6.10
N ASN A 310 34.50 8.00 -6.87
CA ASN A 310 35.91 8.19 -6.54
C ASN A 310 36.17 9.46 -5.70
N GLY A 311 35.11 10.11 -5.19
CA GLY A 311 35.21 11.34 -4.39
C GLY A 311 35.31 12.62 -5.22
N ASN A 312 35.37 12.51 -6.54
CA ASN A 312 35.54 13.67 -7.41
C ASN A 312 34.25 14.49 -7.50
N PHE A 313 34.33 15.78 -7.22
CA PHE A 313 33.25 16.71 -7.51
C PHE A 313 33.39 17.24 -8.94
N VAL A 314 32.35 17.08 -9.74
CA VAL A 314 32.28 17.53 -11.14
C VAL A 314 31.14 18.52 -11.28
N ILE A 315 31.45 19.73 -11.77
CA ILE A 315 30.47 20.74 -12.19
C ILE A 315 30.50 20.78 -13.72
N ALA A 316 29.34 20.72 -14.37
CA ALA A 316 29.25 20.69 -15.83
C ALA A 316 28.36 21.82 -16.38
N GLY A 317 28.88 22.56 -17.39
CA GLY A 317 28.15 23.62 -18.11
C GLY A 317 29.06 24.42 -19.05
N ASN A 318 28.47 25.22 -19.95
CA ASN A 318 29.19 26.00 -20.98
C ASN A 318 30.22 27.00 -20.43
N THR A 319 30.29 27.22 -19.12
CA THR A 319 31.22 28.14 -18.47
C THR A 319 32.36 27.42 -17.72
N TYR A 320 32.23 26.11 -17.46
CA TYR A 320 33.22 25.35 -16.71
C TYR A 320 33.31 23.93 -17.29
N TYR A 321 34.15 23.76 -18.31
CA TYR A 321 34.66 22.45 -18.71
C TYR A 321 36.06 22.29 -18.14
N THR A 322 36.25 21.30 -17.28
CA THR A 322 37.57 20.89 -16.85
C THR A 322 37.78 19.50 -17.42
N ALA A 323 38.78 19.33 -18.28
CA ALA A 323 39.00 18.08 -19.00
C ALA A 323 39.29 16.89 -18.07
N GLN A 324 39.66 17.16 -16.80
CA GLN A 324 39.74 16.19 -15.73
C GLN A 324 39.19 16.80 -14.42
N SER A 325 38.85 15.93 -13.46
CA SER A 325 38.27 16.28 -12.15
C SER A 325 39.13 17.31 -11.43
N THR A 326 38.56 18.48 -11.12
CA THR A 326 39.38 19.70 -11.01
C THR A 326 40.08 19.93 -9.69
N ILE A 327 39.90 19.10 -8.66
CA ILE A 327 40.59 19.28 -7.38
C ILE A 327 40.81 17.91 -6.71
N PHE A 328 41.97 17.29 -6.96
CA PHE A 328 42.44 16.15 -6.15
C PHE A 328 43.19 16.68 -4.93
N TYR A 329 42.59 16.59 -3.75
CA TYR A 329 43.35 16.54 -2.51
C TYR A 329 43.50 15.08 -2.10
N THR A 330 44.51 14.37 -2.64
CA THR A 330 44.93 13.11 -2.02
C THR A 330 45.94 13.46 -0.93
N ALA A 331 45.59 13.24 0.34
CA ALA A 331 46.52 13.42 1.43
C ALA A 331 47.78 12.56 1.19
N GLY A 332 48.94 13.20 1.00
CA GLY A 332 50.22 12.53 0.76
C GLY A 332 50.61 12.26 -0.70
N GLY A 333 49.80 12.65 -1.69
CA GLY A 333 50.21 12.62 -3.10
C GLY A 333 51.28 13.67 -3.41
N ALA A 334 52.23 13.37 -4.31
CA ALA A 334 53.12 14.39 -4.84
C ALA A 334 52.30 15.47 -5.56
N PHE A 335 52.57 16.75 -5.29
CA PHE A 335 51.95 17.91 -5.97
C PHE A 335 52.39 18.04 -7.44
N ALA A 336 52.35 16.96 -8.21
CA ALA A 336 52.52 16.98 -9.65
C ALA A 336 51.25 17.60 -10.27
N GLY A 337 51.39 18.70 -11.01
CA GLY A 337 50.26 19.42 -11.61
C GLY A 337 49.54 20.38 -10.66
N LEU A 338 50.27 21.14 -9.81
CA LEU A 338 49.70 22.31 -9.12
C LEU A 338 49.97 23.57 -9.95
N ASP A 339 49.40 23.63 -11.15
CA ASP A 339 49.51 24.78 -12.05
C ASP A 339 48.15 25.26 -12.51
N PHE A 340 48.04 26.59 -12.64
CA PHE A 340 46.94 27.26 -13.29
C PHE A 340 47.39 27.60 -14.70
N SER A 341 46.79 26.90 -15.65
CA SER A 341 47.03 27.04 -17.06
C SER A 341 45.82 27.61 -17.78
N GLU A 342 46.07 28.20 -18.94
CA GLU A 342 45.05 28.58 -19.89
C GLU A 342 45.47 28.08 -21.28
N VAL A 343 44.48 27.73 -22.10
CA VAL A 343 44.73 27.29 -23.46
C VAL A 343 44.87 28.50 -24.37
N TYR A 344 46.07 28.66 -24.93
CA TYR A 344 46.34 29.68 -25.94
C TYR A 344 46.57 29.02 -27.30
N GLN A 345 46.36 29.81 -28.35
CA GLN A 345 46.80 29.44 -29.68
C GLN A 345 48.33 29.60 -29.77
N VAL A 346 49.00 28.65 -30.41
CA VAL A 346 50.45 28.66 -30.66
C VAL A 346 50.74 28.71 -32.16
N ASP A 347 51.88 29.30 -32.51
CA ASP A 347 52.35 29.42 -33.90
C ASP A 347 53.06 28.17 -34.43
N GLN A 348 53.41 27.23 -33.56
CA GLN A 348 53.88 25.89 -33.89
C GLN A 348 53.72 25.00 -32.66
N GLU A 349 53.87 23.69 -32.82
CA GLU A 349 53.86 22.78 -31.68
C GLU A 349 55.17 22.92 -30.89
N TYR A 350 55.06 23.24 -29.61
CA TYR A 350 56.19 23.35 -28.71
C TYR A 350 56.33 22.13 -27.81
N ALA A 351 57.57 21.74 -27.54
CA ALA A 351 57.87 20.71 -26.54
C ALA A 351 57.47 21.17 -25.12
N ILE A 352 57.13 20.22 -24.26
CA ILE A 352 56.85 20.47 -22.84
C ILE A 352 58.04 21.18 -22.20
N GLY A 353 57.75 22.17 -21.35
CA GLY A 353 58.77 22.97 -20.67
C GLY A 353 59.35 24.11 -21.50
N THR A 354 58.93 24.27 -22.77
CA THR A 354 59.31 25.42 -23.58
C THR A 354 58.69 26.70 -23.02
N VAL A 355 59.52 27.73 -22.85
CA VAL A 355 59.10 29.08 -22.47
C VAL A 355 58.57 29.80 -23.70
N VAL A 356 57.33 30.28 -23.59
CA VAL A 356 56.60 30.95 -24.67
C VAL A 356 56.08 32.29 -24.19
N CYS A 357 55.92 33.26 -25.10
CA CYS A 357 55.30 34.55 -24.80
C CYS A 357 54.42 34.99 -25.99
N PRO A 358 53.54 35.99 -25.80
CA PRO A 358 52.86 36.62 -26.92
C PRO A 358 53.85 37.07 -28.01
N GLN A 359 53.52 36.84 -29.28
CA GLN A 359 54.34 37.32 -30.40
C GLN A 359 54.47 38.85 -30.37
N ASP A 360 55.70 39.35 -30.56
CA ASP A 360 55.99 40.77 -30.69
C ASP A 360 55.89 41.24 -32.15
N VAL A 361 54.69 41.10 -32.72
CA VAL A 361 54.39 41.57 -34.09
C VAL A 361 53.18 42.50 -34.09
N ALA A 362 53.24 43.57 -34.89
CA ALA A 362 52.19 44.58 -34.98
C ALA A 362 50.83 44.01 -35.47
N THR A 363 50.86 42.87 -36.15
CA THR A 363 49.70 42.09 -36.60
C THR A 363 49.99 40.60 -36.38
N PRO A 364 49.37 39.93 -35.39
CA PRO A 364 49.54 38.49 -35.19
C PRO A 364 49.19 37.72 -36.46
N ILE A 365 50.12 36.88 -36.92
CA ILE A 365 49.96 36.06 -38.11
C ILE A 365 49.62 34.65 -37.63
N ALA A 366 48.43 34.15 -37.94
CA ALA A 366 48.02 32.80 -37.62
C ALA A 366 48.96 31.75 -38.26
N TYR A 367 48.86 30.49 -37.83
CA TYR A 367 49.66 29.38 -38.35
C TYR A 367 49.57 29.22 -39.88
N ASP A 368 48.45 29.63 -40.49
CA ASP A 368 48.20 29.58 -41.93
C ASP A 368 48.68 30.84 -42.70
N GLY A 369 49.36 31.76 -42.03
CA GLY A 369 49.86 33.00 -42.64
C GLY A 369 48.82 34.14 -42.69
N THR A 370 47.61 33.95 -42.16
CA THR A 370 46.55 34.97 -42.21
C THR A 370 46.61 35.93 -41.01
N PRO A 371 46.29 37.24 -41.17
CA PRO A 371 46.16 38.15 -40.03
C PRO A 371 45.00 37.74 -39.13
N GLN A 372 45.27 37.44 -37.86
CA GLN A 372 44.22 37.04 -36.92
C GLN A 372 43.74 38.24 -36.09
N SER A 373 42.46 38.60 -36.22
CA SER A 373 41.80 39.51 -35.29
C SER A 373 41.40 38.72 -34.03
N GLY A 374 42.21 38.76 -32.98
CA GLY A 374 41.92 37.96 -31.78
C GLY A 374 43.00 37.99 -30.70
N LEU A 375 42.90 37.03 -29.78
CA LEU A 375 43.86 36.81 -28.68
C LEU A 375 45.29 36.67 -29.22
N PRO A 376 46.32 37.11 -28.47
CA PRO A 376 47.71 37.03 -28.92
C PRO A 376 48.12 35.58 -29.16
N LEU A 377 48.73 35.33 -30.32
CA LEU A 377 49.37 34.07 -30.65
C LEU A 377 50.62 33.91 -29.79
N MET A 378 50.81 32.73 -29.20
CA MET A 378 51.96 32.44 -28.35
C MET A 378 53.08 31.79 -29.18
N SER A 379 54.29 32.34 -29.09
CA SER A 379 55.49 31.83 -29.76
C SER A 379 56.61 31.55 -28.77
N GLN A 380 57.64 30.83 -29.22
CA GLN A 380 58.88 30.64 -28.45
C GLN A 380 59.40 31.99 -27.97
N CYS A 381 59.70 32.06 -26.68
CA CYS A 381 60.16 33.31 -26.09
C CYS A 381 61.57 33.63 -26.57
N THR A 382 61.72 34.71 -27.32
CA THR A 382 63.01 35.26 -27.79
C THR A 382 63.56 36.36 -26.89
N HIS A 383 62.84 36.72 -25.84
CA HIS A 383 63.20 37.78 -24.90
C HIS A 383 63.87 37.18 -23.66
N GLU A 384 65.02 37.73 -23.28
CA GLU A 384 65.53 37.54 -21.93
C GLU A 384 64.67 38.34 -20.93
N LYS A 385 64.46 37.80 -19.72
CA LYS A 385 63.71 38.49 -18.65
C LYS A 385 62.30 38.92 -19.07
N CYS A 386 61.64 38.07 -19.85
CA CYS A 386 60.30 38.34 -20.39
C CYS A 386 59.24 38.36 -19.27
N ALA A 387 58.53 39.48 -19.16
CA ALA A 387 57.45 39.65 -18.17
C ALA A 387 56.19 38.83 -18.47
N LEU A 388 56.01 38.44 -19.74
CA LEU A 388 54.82 37.76 -20.26
C LEU A 388 55.08 36.28 -20.57
N ALA A 389 56.21 35.74 -20.10
CA ALA A 389 56.57 34.36 -20.33
C ALA A 389 55.63 33.42 -19.55
N GLY A 390 55.08 32.44 -20.26
CA GLY A 390 54.47 31.24 -19.72
C GLY A 390 55.26 30.01 -20.14
N VAL A 391 54.88 28.83 -19.63
CA VAL A 391 55.57 27.58 -19.96
C VAL A 391 54.59 26.54 -20.46
N ILE A 392 54.95 25.85 -21.54
CA ILE A 392 54.14 24.79 -22.14
C ILE A 392 54.05 23.60 -21.18
N VAL A 393 52.83 23.16 -20.88
CA VAL A 393 52.56 22.01 -19.99
C VAL A 393 51.66 20.99 -20.65
N LEU A 394 51.87 19.71 -20.34
CA LEU A 394 51.08 18.61 -20.89
C LEU A 394 49.81 18.33 -20.08
N VAL A 395 49.92 18.38 -18.75
CA VAL A 395 48.85 17.96 -17.82
C VAL A 395 48.67 19.03 -16.76
N PRO A 396 47.96 20.13 -17.08
CA PRO A 396 47.73 21.20 -16.13
C PRO A 396 46.82 20.79 -14.99
N GLY A 397 47.10 21.25 -13.77
CA GLY A 397 46.25 21.05 -12.60
C GLY A 397 44.86 21.66 -12.73
N TYR A 398 44.82 22.91 -13.18
CA TYR A 398 43.63 23.63 -13.56
C TYR A 398 43.85 24.26 -14.92
N CYS A 399 42.91 24.10 -15.85
CA CYS A 399 43.00 24.69 -17.18
C CYS A 399 41.74 25.49 -17.51
N ALA A 400 41.89 26.78 -17.80
CA ALA A 400 40.81 27.63 -18.32
C ALA A 400 40.82 27.67 -19.87
N GLY A 401 39.67 28.02 -20.46
CA GLY A 401 39.59 28.36 -21.89
C GLY A 401 39.35 27.22 -22.89
N MET A 402 38.91 26.03 -22.45
CA MET A 402 38.69 24.88 -23.35
C MET A 402 37.22 24.74 -23.83
N PRO A 403 36.91 25.02 -25.10
CA PRO A 403 35.85 24.31 -25.81
C PRO A 403 36.49 23.19 -26.64
N ASN A 404 36.37 21.93 -26.16
CA ASN A 404 36.77 20.68 -26.84
C ASN A 404 38.19 20.64 -27.41
N TYR A 405 39.09 19.94 -26.74
CA TYR A 405 40.45 19.60 -27.19
C TYR A 405 40.40 18.51 -28.30
N PRO A 406 40.64 18.80 -29.60
CA PRO A 406 40.84 17.78 -30.61
C PRO A 406 42.35 17.75 -30.90
N GLY A 407 43.11 16.90 -30.21
CA GLY A 407 44.57 16.88 -30.44
C GLY A 407 45.46 16.25 -29.37
N MET A 408 44.93 15.45 -28.44
CA MET A 408 45.75 14.44 -27.74
C MET A 408 45.50 13.02 -28.26
N GLY A 409 44.58 12.87 -29.21
CA GLY A 409 44.46 11.68 -30.03
C GLY A 409 45.12 11.95 -31.38
N ASP A 410 45.59 10.88 -31.99
CA ASP A 410 46.41 10.77 -33.20
C ASP A 410 45.83 11.47 -34.47
N ASP A 411 44.66 12.10 -34.36
CA ASP A 411 43.98 12.88 -35.40
C ASP A 411 44.42 14.36 -35.35
N TYR A 412 45.66 14.61 -35.77
CA TYR A 412 46.16 15.95 -36.07
C TYR A 412 45.42 16.53 -37.30
N ASP A 413 44.62 17.58 -37.09
CA ASP A 413 43.93 18.31 -38.16
C ASP A 413 44.66 19.63 -38.46
N SER A 414 45.48 19.63 -39.52
CA SER A 414 46.27 20.78 -39.95
C SER A 414 45.44 22.00 -40.38
N SER A 415 44.10 21.87 -40.46
CA SER A 415 43.19 22.97 -40.77
C SER A 415 42.68 23.74 -39.55
N LYS A 416 43.01 23.29 -38.32
CA LYS A 416 42.63 23.96 -37.08
C LYS A 416 43.81 24.68 -36.43
N PRO A 417 43.57 25.81 -35.73
CA PRO A 417 44.63 26.52 -35.01
C PRO A 417 45.22 25.63 -33.90
N LEU A 418 46.55 25.49 -33.88
CA LEU A 418 47.27 24.76 -32.83
C LEU A 418 47.04 25.44 -31.49
N LYS A 419 46.68 24.65 -30.47
CA LYS A 419 46.40 25.15 -29.12
C LYS A 419 47.13 24.30 -28.09
N GLN A 420 47.84 24.93 -27.17
CA GLN A 420 48.54 24.24 -26.08
C GLN A 420 48.22 24.91 -24.75
N ALA A 421 48.25 24.11 -23.68
CA ALA A 421 48.11 24.62 -22.31
C ALA A 421 49.41 25.31 -21.89
N ILE A 422 49.28 26.55 -21.43
CA ILE A 422 50.39 27.38 -20.97
C ILE A 422 50.16 27.69 -19.50
N ALA A 423 51.09 27.24 -18.67
CA ALA A 423 51.09 27.53 -17.25
C ALA A 423 51.47 28.98 -17.00
N GLN A 424 50.57 29.68 -16.31
CA GLN A 424 50.74 31.08 -15.90
C GLN A 424 51.24 31.19 -14.46
N VAL A 425 50.85 30.24 -13.60
CA VAL A 425 51.23 30.19 -12.19
C VAL A 425 51.31 28.72 -11.73
N GLY A 426 52.23 28.40 -10.82
CA GLY A 426 52.24 27.12 -10.11
C GLY A 426 53.52 26.32 -10.32
N ARG A 427 53.48 25.02 -10.04
CA ARG A 427 54.66 24.14 -10.09
C ARG A 427 54.72 23.41 -11.43
N ILE A 428 55.74 23.70 -12.23
CA ILE A 428 55.93 23.11 -13.55
C ILE A 428 57.39 22.75 -13.79
N PHE A 429 57.66 22.00 -14.86
CA PHE A 429 59.01 21.76 -15.36
C PHE A 429 59.27 22.66 -16.56
N ALA A 430 60.38 23.40 -16.54
CA ALA A 430 60.84 24.21 -17.66
C ALA A 430 62.15 23.66 -18.21
N ASN A 431 62.37 23.80 -19.52
CA ASN A 431 63.64 23.50 -20.17
C ASN A 431 64.68 24.49 -19.66
N ALA A 432 65.81 24.00 -19.15
CA ALA A 432 66.87 24.82 -18.59
C ALA A 432 68.09 24.85 -19.51
N THR A 433 68.67 26.03 -19.69
CA THR A 433 70.03 26.15 -20.23
C THR A 433 71.02 26.16 -19.08
N GLY A 434 71.85 25.11 -19.03
CA GLY A 434 72.86 24.91 -17.99
C GLY A 434 72.32 24.37 -16.66
N THR A 435 73.18 24.42 -15.65
CA THR A 435 72.85 23.92 -14.30
C THR A 435 72.26 25.06 -13.47
N ILE A 436 71.01 24.90 -13.03
CA ILE A 436 70.33 25.78 -12.09
C ILE A 436 70.28 25.06 -10.75
N SER A 437 70.65 25.75 -9.67
CA SER A 437 70.55 25.24 -8.31
C SER A 437 69.16 25.48 -7.72
N GLY A 438 68.74 24.63 -6.78
CA GLY A 438 67.49 24.86 -6.05
C GLY A 438 67.52 26.21 -5.33
N ARG A 439 66.35 26.86 -5.27
CA ARG A 439 66.08 28.18 -4.67
C ARG A 439 66.65 29.38 -5.41
N GLN A 440 67.24 29.21 -6.59
CA GLN A 440 67.61 30.35 -7.44
C GLN A 440 66.39 30.94 -8.14
N TYR A 441 66.38 32.26 -8.31
CA TYR A 441 65.45 32.90 -9.22
C TYR A 441 65.80 32.51 -10.65
N VAL A 442 64.76 32.13 -11.41
CA VAL A 442 64.89 31.73 -12.82
C VAL A 442 64.21 32.75 -13.70
N THR A 443 64.77 32.98 -14.88
CA THR A 443 64.23 33.90 -15.87
C THR A 443 64.28 33.28 -17.27
N SER A 444 63.53 33.84 -18.23
CA SER A 444 63.58 33.39 -19.62
C SER A 444 64.95 33.71 -20.23
N ASN A 445 65.50 32.78 -21.01
CA ASN A 445 66.82 32.89 -21.64
C ASN A 445 66.77 33.39 -23.09
N GLY A 446 65.58 33.70 -23.62
CA GLY A 446 65.41 34.18 -25.00
C GLY A 446 65.61 33.13 -26.09
N ASP A 447 65.63 31.85 -25.73
CA ASP A 447 65.74 30.71 -26.65
C ASP A 447 64.68 29.64 -26.35
N GLY A 448 63.59 30.02 -25.67
CA GLY A 448 62.57 29.08 -25.18
C GLY A 448 62.98 28.24 -23.97
N THR A 449 64.13 28.52 -23.34
CA THR A 449 64.55 27.91 -22.08
C THR A 449 64.56 28.91 -20.92
N VAL A 450 64.83 28.43 -19.72
CA VAL A 450 65.11 29.24 -18.53
C VAL A 450 66.58 29.18 -18.16
N ARG A 451 67.09 30.26 -17.56
CA ARG A 451 68.40 30.31 -16.89
C ARG A 451 68.26 30.84 -15.46
N ALA A 452 69.27 30.60 -14.63
CA ALA A 452 69.37 31.27 -13.34
C ALA A 452 69.65 32.76 -13.54
N MET A 453 69.04 33.61 -12.71
CA MET A 453 69.42 35.01 -12.62
C MET A 453 70.80 35.14 -11.93
N GLU A 454 71.64 36.04 -12.46
CA GLU A 454 73.00 36.27 -11.97
C GLU A 454 73.00 37.17 -10.72
N SER A 455 74.06 37.13 -9.92
CA SER A 455 74.20 38.03 -8.77
C SER A 455 74.33 39.48 -9.23
N GLY A 456 73.54 40.38 -8.65
CA GLY A 456 73.39 41.77 -9.06
C GLY A 456 72.41 41.99 -10.22
N GLU A 457 71.85 40.92 -10.81
CA GLU A 457 70.92 41.03 -11.93
C GLU A 457 69.54 41.50 -11.45
N SER A 458 69.00 42.51 -12.10
CA SER A 458 67.62 42.99 -11.91
C SER A 458 66.75 42.65 -13.11
N GLY A 459 65.54 42.16 -12.88
CA GLY A 459 64.60 41.85 -13.96
C GLY A 459 63.39 41.04 -13.51
N MET A 460 62.57 40.64 -14.47
CA MET A 460 61.45 39.72 -14.22
C MET A 460 61.97 38.30 -14.06
N SER A 461 61.80 37.72 -12.87
CA SER A 461 61.91 36.28 -12.69
C SER A 461 60.64 35.62 -13.19
N LEU A 462 60.75 34.54 -13.94
CA LEU A 462 59.64 33.64 -14.24
C LEU A 462 59.18 32.91 -12.98
N GLY A 463 60.10 32.65 -12.05
CA GLY A 463 59.82 31.98 -10.79
C GLY A 463 61.07 31.63 -10.01
N ILE A 464 60.95 30.62 -9.15
CA ILE A 464 62.05 30.10 -8.32
C ILE A 464 62.23 28.60 -8.60
N ALA A 465 63.47 28.16 -8.80
CA ALA A 465 63.80 26.74 -8.91
C ALA A 465 63.50 26.00 -7.60
N LEU A 466 62.72 24.92 -7.66
CA LEU A 466 62.35 24.12 -6.49
C LEU A 466 63.43 23.08 -6.14
N SER A 467 64.15 22.60 -7.15
CA SER A 467 65.30 21.72 -7.02
C SER A 467 66.30 22.01 -8.14
N PRO A 468 67.52 21.46 -8.07
CA PRO A 468 68.47 21.58 -9.16
C PRO A 468 67.93 21.02 -10.48
N THR A 469 68.49 21.48 -11.60
CA THR A 469 68.22 20.92 -12.94
C THR A 469 68.54 19.42 -12.97
N VAL A 470 67.63 18.61 -13.54
CA VAL A 470 67.81 17.18 -13.78
C VAL A 470 67.45 16.89 -15.23
N SER A 471 68.38 16.31 -15.99
CA SER A 471 68.17 15.94 -17.40
C SER A 471 67.67 17.09 -18.29
N GLY A 472 68.19 18.31 -18.09
CA GLY A 472 67.80 19.49 -18.87
C GLY A 472 66.47 20.15 -18.47
N LEU A 473 65.78 19.60 -17.46
CA LEU A 473 64.56 20.18 -16.89
C LEU A 473 64.82 20.72 -15.49
N VAL A 474 64.23 21.87 -15.18
CA VAL A 474 64.22 22.44 -13.84
C VAL A 474 62.78 22.56 -13.35
N PRO A 475 62.43 22.00 -12.18
CA PRO A 475 61.14 22.26 -11.58
C PRO A 475 61.13 23.68 -11.02
N ILE A 476 60.17 24.49 -11.44
CA ILE A 476 60.04 25.89 -11.05
C ILE A 476 58.67 26.12 -10.42
N LEU A 477 58.64 26.98 -9.41
CA LEU A 477 57.42 27.62 -8.98
C LEU A 477 57.25 28.89 -9.80
N VAL A 478 56.46 28.82 -10.86
CA VAL A 478 56.09 29.96 -11.71
C VAL A 478 55.32 30.96 -10.86
N ARG A 479 55.95 32.11 -10.68
CA ARG A 479 55.41 33.26 -9.96
C ARG A 479 56.15 34.48 -10.50
N PRO A 480 55.68 35.07 -11.61
CA PRO A 480 56.35 36.20 -12.21
C PRO A 480 56.50 37.33 -11.20
N THR A 481 57.74 37.72 -10.91
CA THR A 481 58.06 38.77 -9.94
C THR A 481 59.27 39.55 -10.41
N PHE A 482 59.24 40.87 -10.26
CA PHE A 482 60.44 41.68 -10.45
C PHE A 482 61.35 41.50 -9.23
N VAL A 483 62.61 41.12 -9.46
CA VAL A 483 63.59 40.88 -8.40
C VAL A 483 64.94 41.46 -8.77
N THR A 484 65.74 41.73 -7.73
CA THR A 484 67.18 41.95 -7.82
C THR A 484 67.83 40.85 -6.98
N VAL A 485 68.61 39.98 -7.61
CA VAL A 485 69.33 38.85 -6.98
C VAL A 485 70.67 39.31 -6.44
#